data_AF-A0A9E4EG76-F1
#
_entry.id   AF-A0A9E4EG76-F1
#
_cell.length_a   1.000
_cell.length_b   1.000
_cell.length_c   1.000
_cell.angle_alpha   90.00
_cell.angle_beta   90.00
_cell.angle_gamma   90.00
#
_symmetry.space_group_name_H-M   'P 1'
#
loop_
_entity.id
_entity.type
_entity.pdbx_description
1 polymer ?
#
loop_
_entity_poly.entity_id
_entity_poly.type
_entity_poly.pdbx_seq_one_letter_code
_entity_poly.pdbx_strand_id
1 'polypeptide(L)'
;MLVLGIETSCDETGLALYDTAAGLVAESLYSQVELHARYGGVVPELASRDHIQKIAPLLAELLQRAGRTVDDLDGVAFTSGPGLIGALMVGATFGRALAYGLDVPAIGVHHLEAHLLAPLIGDDSGDTVPPFVALLVSGGHTQLFRVDDIGRYALLGESLDDAAGEAFDKVAKMLGLGYPGGPAVAAKAETGDPGRFVFPRPMTDRPGLDMSFSGLKTFTLNTVRDHSPLGDRDVADIARAFEEAVVDTLAIKCRRAMRETGLERFVAAGGVAANRRLRERLKDALAQVTYAPPALCTDNGAMIAHAGALRLQAGQQEGLEVATRARWNCRHCRLLRRVRSVGCGSGVPGGARCRRLDPVPLRRAVRVGLRSGGAARSRRWRYRSQPSASPVRSSGSRGTLRWR
;
A
#
# COMPACT_ATOMS: atom_id res chain seq x y z
N MET A 1 -11.69 4.64 -21.28
CA MET A 1 -11.99 5.30 -20.00
C MET A 1 -10.67 5.46 -19.28
N LEU A 2 -10.23 6.70 -19.08
CA LEU A 2 -8.97 7.04 -18.43
C LEU A 2 -9.21 7.29 -16.93
N VAL A 3 -8.68 6.42 -16.08
CA VAL A 3 -8.89 6.47 -14.62
C VAL A 3 -7.59 6.86 -13.92
N LEU A 4 -7.68 7.87 -13.06
CA LEU A 4 -6.61 8.20 -12.12
C LEU A 4 -6.71 7.31 -10.87
N GLY A 5 -5.66 6.56 -10.55
CA GLY A 5 -5.50 5.86 -9.28
C GLY A 5 -4.65 6.63 -8.29
N ILE A 6 -5.05 6.63 -7.01
CA ILE A 6 -4.36 7.31 -5.91
C ILE A 6 -4.14 6.34 -4.75
N GLU A 7 -2.88 6.06 -4.42
CA GLU A 7 -2.44 5.22 -3.31
C GLU A 7 -1.70 6.07 -2.26
N THR A 8 -2.22 6.09 -1.03
CA THR A 8 -1.66 6.82 0.13
C THR A 8 -1.96 6.09 1.44
N SER A 9 -2.00 4.76 1.45
CA SER A 9 -2.39 3.98 2.63
C SER A 9 -1.32 3.90 3.71
N CYS A 10 -0.04 4.03 3.34
CA CYS A 10 1.09 3.91 4.26
C CYS A 10 2.17 4.99 4.04
N ASP A 11 3.29 4.67 3.40
CA ASP A 11 4.45 5.54 3.23
C ASP A 11 4.85 5.77 1.76
N GLU A 12 4.06 5.26 0.82
CA GLU A 12 4.13 5.53 -0.61
C GLU A 12 3.02 6.50 -1.05
N THR A 13 3.39 7.54 -1.80
CA THR A 13 2.42 8.33 -2.59
C THR A 13 2.50 7.84 -4.03
N GLY A 14 1.57 6.96 -4.41
CA GLY A 14 1.48 6.38 -5.74
C GLY A 14 0.33 6.98 -6.54
N LEU A 15 0.62 7.42 -7.76
CA LEU A 15 -0.39 7.88 -8.73
C LEU A 15 -0.20 7.15 -10.05
N ALA A 16 -1.30 6.79 -10.72
CA ALA A 16 -1.22 6.23 -12.06
C ALA A 16 -2.44 6.56 -12.91
N LEU A 17 -2.24 6.55 -14.22
CA LEU A 17 -3.30 6.64 -15.22
C LEU A 17 -3.48 5.27 -15.87
N TYR A 18 -4.69 4.72 -15.78
CA TYR A 18 -5.05 3.46 -16.42
C TYR A 18 -6.16 3.71 -17.44
N ASP A 19 -5.90 3.35 -18.70
CA ASP A 19 -6.90 3.38 -19.76
C ASP A 19 -7.49 1.98 -19.97
N THR A 20 -8.80 1.86 -19.93
CA THR A 20 -9.48 0.57 -20.10
C THR A 20 -9.24 -0.14 -21.44
N ALA A 21 -8.82 0.59 -22.47
CA ALA A 21 -8.50 0.07 -23.79
C ALA A 21 -6.98 -0.07 -24.03
N ALA A 22 -6.16 0.83 -23.47
CA ALA A 22 -4.71 0.85 -23.68
C ALA A 22 -3.88 0.30 -22.50
N GLY A 23 -4.50 -0.05 -21.37
CA GLY A 23 -3.82 -0.53 -20.17
C GLY A 23 -3.18 0.60 -19.35
N LEU A 24 -2.07 0.32 -18.69
CA LEU A 24 -1.34 1.29 -17.88
C LEU A 24 -0.68 2.35 -18.78
N VAL A 25 -1.09 3.62 -18.65
CA VAL A 25 -0.61 4.73 -19.48
C VAL A 25 0.66 5.36 -18.89
N ALA A 26 0.62 5.65 -17.58
CA ALA A 26 1.75 6.24 -16.86
C ALA A 26 1.58 6.01 -15.35
N GLU A 27 2.69 6.02 -14.63
CA GLU A 27 2.71 5.99 -13.17
C GLU A 27 3.75 6.95 -12.60
N SER A 28 3.55 7.33 -11.35
CA SER A 28 4.48 8.14 -10.57
C SER A 28 4.43 7.66 -9.13
N LEU A 29 5.59 7.48 -8.52
CA LEU A 29 5.73 6.95 -7.17
C LEU A 29 6.74 7.78 -6.38
N TYR A 30 6.36 8.19 -5.18
CA TYR A 30 7.26 8.75 -4.19
C TYR A 30 7.22 7.89 -2.93
N SER A 31 8.37 7.35 -2.52
CA SER A 31 8.50 6.55 -1.29
C SER A 31 9.14 7.38 -0.18
N GLN A 32 8.59 7.27 1.03
CA GLN A 32 9.07 7.94 2.24
C GLN A 32 10.06 7.07 3.04
N VAL A 33 10.58 5.97 2.48
CA VAL A 33 11.49 5.05 3.19
C VAL A 33 12.67 5.78 3.84
N GLU A 34 13.30 6.74 3.15
CA GLU A 34 14.42 7.51 3.72
C GLU A 34 14.03 8.34 4.96
N LEU A 35 12.81 8.88 4.97
CA LEU A 35 12.26 9.64 6.09
C LEU A 35 12.08 8.73 7.31
N HIS A 36 11.50 7.54 7.10
CA HIS A 36 11.12 6.61 8.18
C HIS A 36 12.28 5.73 8.67
N ALA A 37 13.32 5.51 7.83
CA ALA A 37 14.51 4.75 8.20
C ALA A 37 15.19 5.30 9.48
N ARG A 38 15.12 6.63 9.69
CA ARG A 38 15.67 7.31 10.88
C ARG A 38 14.97 6.95 12.18
N TYR A 39 13.74 6.45 12.09
CA TYR A 39 12.90 6.07 13.23
C TYR A 39 12.78 4.54 13.38
N GLY A 40 13.31 3.77 12.43
CA GLY A 40 13.23 2.32 12.42
C GLY A 40 11.82 1.78 12.15
N GLY A 41 10.98 2.56 11.48
CA GLY A 41 9.60 2.22 11.12
C GLY A 41 8.78 3.46 10.75
N VAL A 42 7.61 3.24 10.14
CA VAL A 42 6.72 4.31 9.67
C VAL A 42 6.15 5.12 10.84
N VAL A 43 6.32 6.45 10.78
CA VAL A 43 5.72 7.40 11.73
C VAL A 43 4.45 8.00 11.13
N PRO A 44 3.23 7.65 11.61
CA PRO A 44 1.98 7.96 10.91
C PRO A 44 1.72 9.45 10.62
N GLU A 45 2.07 10.33 11.55
CA GLU A 45 1.90 11.78 11.38
C GLU A 45 2.85 12.35 10.31
N LEU A 46 4.10 11.87 10.27
CA LEU A 46 5.06 12.29 9.25
C LEU A 46 4.62 11.82 7.87
N ALA A 47 4.11 10.60 7.78
CA ALA A 47 3.59 10.05 6.52
C ALA A 47 2.43 10.88 5.96
N SER A 48 1.45 11.19 6.83
CA SER A 48 0.29 12.00 6.46
C SER A 48 0.69 13.38 5.93
N ARG A 49 1.64 14.05 6.59
CA ARG A 49 2.14 15.38 6.15
C ARG A 49 2.84 15.32 4.81
N ASP A 50 3.61 14.27 4.57
CA ASP A 50 4.38 14.15 3.35
C ASP A 50 3.45 13.85 2.15
N HIS A 51 2.44 13.00 2.30
CA HIS A 51 1.40 12.81 1.27
C HIS A 51 0.75 14.15 0.84
N ILE A 52 0.42 15.03 1.79
CA ILE A 52 -0.15 16.36 1.48
C ILE A 52 0.79 17.19 0.60
N GLN A 53 2.09 17.12 0.88
CA GLN A 53 3.10 17.87 0.12
C GLN A 53 3.35 17.29 -1.27
N LYS A 54 3.21 15.98 -1.44
CA LYS A 54 3.63 15.26 -2.66
C LYS A 54 2.51 15.02 -3.65
N ILE A 55 1.26 14.84 -3.21
CA ILE A 55 0.17 14.36 -4.08
C ILE A 55 -0.10 15.30 -5.29
N ALA A 56 -0.18 16.61 -5.07
CA ALA A 56 -0.44 17.55 -6.16
C ALA A 56 0.74 17.73 -7.13
N PRO A 57 2.00 17.90 -6.66
CA PRO A 57 3.16 17.89 -7.56
C PRO A 57 3.29 16.60 -8.38
N LEU A 58 3.08 15.43 -7.75
CA LEU A 58 3.16 14.15 -8.45
C LEU A 58 2.08 14.01 -9.52
N LEU A 59 0.86 14.53 -9.27
CA LEU A 59 -0.20 14.51 -10.28
C LEU A 59 0.18 15.38 -11.49
N ALA A 60 0.73 16.57 -11.25
CA ALA A 60 1.16 17.45 -12.33
C ALA A 60 2.28 16.80 -13.19
N GLU A 61 3.25 16.17 -12.54
CA GLU A 61 4.33 15.43 -13.20
C GLU A 61 3.80 14.22 -14.00
N LEU A 62 2.88 13.45 -13.41
CA LEU A 62 2.24 12.31 -14.06
C LEU A 62 1.50 12.71 -15.34
N LEU A 63 0.65 13.73 -15.26
CA LEU A 63 -0.11 14.25 -16.40
C LEU A 63 0.81 14.80 -17.48
N GLN A 64 1.84 15.56 -17.10
CA GLN A 64 2.82 16.08 -18.04
C GLN A 64 3.55 14.96 -18.79
N ARG A 65 4.01 13.91 -18.09
CA ARG A 65 4.67 12.74 -18.70
C ARG A 65 3.75 11.97 -19.64
N ALA A 66 2.47 11.84 -19.26
CA ALA A 66 1.47 11.15 -20.07
C ALA A 66 0.98 11.98 -21.27
N GLY A 67 1.34 13.26 -21.36
CA GLY A 67 0.78 14.18 -22.35
C GLY A 67 -0.73 14.38 -22.16
N ARG A 68 -1.21 14.38 -20.91
CA ARG A 68 -2.61 14.50 -20.52
C ARG A 68 -2.84 15.73 -19.64
N THR A 69 -4.11 16.03 -19.43
CA THR A 69 -4.62 17.08 -18.55
C THR A 69 -5.65 16.47 -17.60
N VAL A 70 -6.03 17.21 -16.55
CA VAL A 70 -7.09 16.77 -15.63
C VAL A 70 -8.43 16.59 -16.31
N ASP A 71 -8.68 17.33 -17.41
CA ASP A 71 -9.92 17.28 -18.18
C ASP A 71 -10.03 16.00 -19.04
N ASP A 72 -8.94 15.24 -19.21
CA ASP A 72 -8.94 13.95 -19.91
C ASP A 72 -9.39 12.77 -19.01
N LEU A 73 -9.57 13.00 -17.71
CA LEU A 73 -9.93 11.95 -16.76
C LEU A 73 -11.42 11.62 -16.87
N ASP A 74 -11.76 10.33 -16.97
CA ASP A 74 -13.14 9.83 -16.96
C ASP A 74 -13.58 9.33 -15.58
N GLY A 75 -12.65 9.23 -14.62
CA GLY A 75 -12.93 8.80 -13.25
C GLY A 75 -11.71 8.82 -12.34
N VAL A 76 -11.97 8.80 -11.04
CA VAL A 76 -10.92 8.81 -10.00
C VAL A 76 -11.12 7.66 -9.03
N ALA A 77 -10.08 6.87 -8.83
CA ALA A 77 -10.00 5.80 -7.86
C ALA A 77 -8.98 6.16 -6.78
N PHE A 78 -9.33 5.91 -5.52
CA PHE A 78 -8.43 6.18 -4.41
C PHE A 78 -8.52 5.07 -3.36
N THR A 79 -7.41 4.80 -2.68
CA THR A 79 -7.40 3.82 -1.59
C THR A 79 -8.26 4.30 -0.42
N SER A 80 -9.33 3.56 -0.12
CA SER A 80 -10.22 3.83 1.02
C SER A 80 -9.86 2.99 2.25
N GLY A 81 -9.02 1.96 2.08
CA GLY A 81 -8.41 1.18 3.15
C GLY A 81 -8.14 -0.27 2.77
N PRO A 82 -7.59 -1.10 3.68
CA PRO A 82 -7.03 -0.72 4.99
C PRO A 82 -5.78 0.16 4.88
N GLY A 83 -5.35 0.75 5.99
CA GLY A 83 -4.18 1.63 6.02
C GLY A 83 -4.15 2.58 7.23
N LEU A 84 -3.15 3.46 7.27
CA LEU A 84 -3.03 4.51 8.26
C LEU A 84 -4.10 5.58 8.02
N ILE A 85 -4.96 5.82 9.00
CA ILE A 85 -6.16 6.66 8.81
C ILE A 85 -5.83 8.08 8.32
N GLY A 86 -4.77 8.69 8.85
CA GLY A 86 -4.33 10.02 8.43
C GLY A 86 -3.87 10.02 6.97
N ALA A 87 -3.10 9.01 6.57
CA ALA A 87 -2.59 8.87 5.20
C ALA A 87 -3.74 8.60 4.21
N LEU A 88 -4.65 7.67 4.53
CA LEU A 88 -5.84 7.35 3.72
C LEU A 88 -6.70 8.59 3.47
N MET A 89 -6.91 9.42 4.50
CA MET A 89 -7.71 10.64 4.38
C MET A 89 -7.12 11.61 3.36
N VAL A 90 -5.79 11.69 3.19
CA VAL A 90 -5.18 12.59 2.20
C VAL A 90 -5.59 12.19 0.79
N GLY A 91 -5.34 10.93 0.40
CA GLY A 91 -5.68 10.43 -0.93
C GLY A 91 -7.18 10.44 -1.20
N ALA A 92 -7.99 10.03 -0.22
CA ALA A 92 -9.44 9.97 -0.37
C ALA A 92 -10.09 11.36 -0.51
N THR A 93 -9.67 12.34 0.30
CA THR A 93 -10.21 13.71 0.19
C THR A 93 -9.74 14.39 -1.10
N PHE A 94 -8.47 14.23 -1.47
CA PHE A 94 -7.93 14.77 -2.71
C PHE A 94 -8.64 14.19 -3.93
N GLY A 95 -8.74 12.85 -4.01
CA GLY A 95 -9.37 12.16 -5.13
C GLY A 95 -10.86 12.50 -5.29
N ARG A 96 -11.61 12.50 -4.18
CA ARG A 96 -13.03 12.88 -4.20
C ARG A 96 -13.24 14.33 -4.63
N ALA A 97 -12.43 15.26 -4.10
CA ALA A 97 -12.55 16.68 -4.44
C ALA A 97 -12.19 16.95 -5.91
N LEU A 98 -11.16 16.28 -6.43
CA LEU A 98 -10.79 16.34 -7.84
C LEU A 98 -11.94 15.84 -8.73
N ALA A 99 -12.46 14.65 -8.44
CA ALA A 99 -13.57 14.07 -9.20
C ALA A 99 -14.82 14.96 -9.18
N TYR A 100 -15.15 15.53 -8.01
CA TYR A 100 -16.25 16.48 -7.87
C TYR A 100 -16.05 17.74 -8.71
N GLY A 101 -14.83 18.29 -8.75
CA GLY A 101 -14.51 19.46 -9.56
C GLY A 101 -14.59 19.22 -11.07
N LEU A 102 -14.35 17.98 -11.50
CA LEU A 102 -14.38 17.56 -12.90
C LEU A 102 -15.73 16.99 -13.35
N ASP A 103 -16.68 16.82 -12.43
CA ASP A 103 -17.97 16.13 -12.67
C ASP A 103 -17.80 14.69 -13.20
N VAL A 104 -16.85 13.95 -12.64
CA VAL A 104 -16.56 12.54 -12.99
C VAL A 104 -16.78 11.62 -11.79
N PRO A 105 -17.09 10.33 -12.00
CA PRO A 105 -17.28 9.37 -10.91
C PRO A 105 -15.99 9.18 -10.09
N ALA A 106 -16.17 9.00 -8.78
CA ALA A 106 -15.10 8.64 -7.86
C ALA A 106 -15.44 7.37 -7.07
N ILE A 107 -14.45 6.51 -6.83
CA ILE A 107 -14.62 5.24 -6.12
C ILE A 107 -13.50 4.94 -5.12
N GLY A 108 -13.89 4.57 -3.91
CA GLY A 108 -13.00 3.98 -2.92
C GLY A 108 -12.60 2.55 -3.29
N VAL A 109 -11.30 2.30 -3.36
CA VAL A 109 -10.72 1.00 -3.66
C VAL A 109 -10.19 0.36 -2.38
N HIS A 110 -10.38 -0.96 -2.25
CA HIS A 110 -9.78 -1.73 -1.18
C HIS A 110 -8.32 -2.04 -1.53
N HIS A 111 -7.38 -1.59 -0.70
CA HIS A 111 -5.93 -1.72 -0.92
C HIS A 111 -5.49 -3.16 -1.21
N LEU A 112 -5.94 -4.12 -0.38
CA LEU A 112 -5.60 -5.55 -0.59
C LEU A 112 -6.22 -6.16 -1.85
N GLU A 113 -7.38 -5.65 -2.29
CA GLU A 113 -7.97 -6.09 -3.54
C GLU A 113 -7.12 -5.58 -4.71
N ALA A 114 -6.65 -4.33 -4.64
CA ALA A 114 -5.77 -3.78 -5.66
C ALA A 114 -4.49 -4.60 -5.80
N HIS A 115 -3.84 -4.96 -4.68
CA HIS A 115 -2.70 -5.89 -4.71
C HIS A 115 -3.05 -7.22 -5.36
N LEU A 116 -4.21 -7.80 -5.04
CA LEU A 116 -4.66 -9.07 -5.62
C LEU A 116 -4.89 -9.00 -7.13
N LEU A 117 -5.28 -7.82 -7.65
CA LEU A 117 -5.51 -7.57 -9.07
C LEU A 117 -4.27 -7.04 -9.81
N ALA A 118 -3.22 -6.62 -9.11
CA ALA A 118 -1.99 -6.09 -9.71
C ALA A 118 -1.30 -7.06 -10.71
N PRO A 119 -1.28 -8.40 -10.49
CA PRO A 119 -0.76 -9.36 -11.46
C PRO A 119 -1.53 -9.42 -12.79
N LEU A 120 -2.71 -8.80 -12.87
CA LEU A 120 -3.53 -8.72 -14.08
C LEU A 120 -3.19 -7.50 -14.94
N ILE A 121 -2.21 -6.69 -14.54
CA ILE A 121 -1.76 -5.50 -15.26
C ILE A 121 -0.60 -5.88 -16.19
N GLY A 122 -0.77 -5.65 -17.50
CA GLY A 122 0.27 -5.82 -18.53
C GLY A 122 0.06 -7.00 -19.47
N ASP A 123 0.85 -7.07 -20.53
CA ASP A 123 0.69 -8.04 -21.62
C ASP A 123 1.02 -9.50 -21.20
N ASP A 124 1.93 -9.67 -20.24
CA ASP A 124 2.28 -10.97 -19.65
C ASP A 124 1.20 -11.55 -18.72
N SER A 125 0.09 -10.83 -18.51
CA SER A 125 -1.08 -11.32 -17.76
C SER A 125 -1.83 -12.46 -18.45
N GLY A 126 -1.48 -12.74 -19.71
CA GLY A 126 -2.08 -13.72 -20.61
C GLY A 126 -2.55 -14.99 -19.88
N ASP A 127 -3.87 -15.21 -19.94
CA ASP A 127 -4.66 -16.32 -19.39
C ASP A 127 -4.94 -16.34 -17.88
N THR A 128 -4.40 -15.39 -17.09
CA THR A 128 -4.73 -15.33 -15.65
C THR A 128 -6.10 -14.67 -15.45
N VAL A 129 -7.15 -15.44 -15.69
CA VAL A 129 -8.54 -15.04 -15.39
C VAL A 129 -9.08 -15.87 -14.23
N PRO A 130 -9.97 -15.29 -13.38
CA PRO A 130 -10.69 -16.08 -12.38
C PRO A 130 -11.37 -17.32 -13.01
N PRO A 131 -11.45 -18.47 -12.30
CA PRO A 131 -11.05 -18.63 -10.90
C PRO A 131 -9.56 -18.96 -10.70
N PHE A 132 -8.99 -18.46 -9.60
CA PHE A 132 -7.62 -18.78 -9.16
C PHE A 132 -7.48 -18.71 -7.63
N VAL A 133 -6.41 -19.30 -7.08
CA VAL A 133 -6.00 -19.07 -5.69
C VAL A 133 -4.99 -17.94 -5.64
N ALA A 134 -5.14 -17.01 -4.69
CA ALA A 134 -4.23 -15.89 -4.51
C ALA A 134 -3.54 -15.95 -3.14
N LEU A 135 -2.21 -15.79 -3.11
CA LEU A 135 -1.45 -15.46 -1.92
C LEU A 135 -1.19 -13.96 -1.90
N LEU A 136 -1.71 -13.30 -0.86
CA LEU A 136 -1.37 -11.93 -0.53
C LEU A 136 -0.38 -11.92 0.63
N VAL A 137 0.85 -11.51 0.37
CA VAL A 137 1.94 -11.51 1.36
C VAL A 137 2.69 -10.17 1.34
N SER A 138 2.27 -9.27 2.23
CA SER A 138 2.83 -7.92 2.40
C SER A 138 3.45 -7.73 3.79
N GLY A 139 3.87 -6.51 4.11
CA GLY A 139 4.34 -6.14 5.45
C GLY A 139 3.34 -6.48 6.54
N GLY A 140 2.06 -6.12 6.33
CA GLY A 140 1.00 -6.29 7.33
C GLY A 140 -0.01 -7.42 7.06
N HIS A 141 0.10 -8.15 5.95
CA HIS A 141 -0.88 -9.16 5.58
C HIS A 141 -0.21 -10.45 5.08
N THR A 142 -0.76 -11.59 5.49
CA THR A 142 -0.41 -12.90 4.93
C THR A 142 -1.68 -13.74 4.86
N GLN A 143 -2.27 -13.82 3.67
CA GLN A 143 -3.61 -14.35 3.46
C GLN A 143 -3.67 -15.17 2.17
N LEU A 144 -4.45 -16.25 2.20
CA LEU A 144 -4.80 -17.07 1.05
C LEU A 144 -6.27 -16.85 0.70
N PHE A 145 -6.54 -16.55 -0.56
CA PHE A 145 -7.89 -16.35 -1.08
C PHE A 145 -8.18 -17.32 -2.22
N ARG A 146 -9.43 -17.75 -2.31
CA ARG A 146 -10.03 -18.23 -3.56
C ARG A 146 -10.72 -17.05 -4.22
N VAL A 147 -10.38 -16.79 -5.48
CA VAL A 147 -10.94 -15.72 -6.28
C VAL A 147 -11.79 -16.37 -7.34
N ASP A 148 -13.11 -16.24 -7.23
CA ASP A 148 -14.04 -16.79 -8.22
C ASP A 148 -14.33 -15.77 -9.35
N ASP A 149 -14.27 -14.48 -9.03
CA ASP A 149 -14.49 -13.36 -9.93
C ASP A 149 -13.99 -12.06 -9.26
N ILE A 150 -13.92 -10.96 -10.00
CA ILE A 150 -13.63 -9.63 -9.42
C ILE A 150 -14.73 -9.28 -8.39
N GLY A 151 -14.30 -8.96 -7.18
CA GLY A 151 -15.16 -8.72 -6.02
C GLY A 151 -15.80 -9.96 -5.41
N ARG A 152 -15.40 -11.17 -5.83
CA ARG A 152 -15.85 -12.46 -5.27
C ARG A 152 -14.66 -13.24 -4.73
N TYR A 153 -14.29 -12.89 -3.49
CA TYR A 153 -13.14 -13.48 -2.81
C TYR A 153 -13.59 -14.23 -1.56
N ALA A 154 -13.12 -15.46 -1.41
CA ALA A 154 -13.29 -16.27 -0.21
C ALA A 154 -11.93 -16.44 0.48
N LEU A 155 -11.82 -15.99 1.73
CA LEU A 155 -10.62 -16.23 2.53
C LEU A 155 -10.52 -17.72 2.86
N LEU A 156 -9.39 -18.32 2.50
CA LEU A 156 -9.08 -19.73 2.75
C LEU A 156 -8.26 -19.90 4.04
N GLY A 157 -7.36 -18.96 4.33
CA GLY A 157 -6.55 -18.95 5.55
C GLY A 157 -5.77 -17.65 5.69
N GLU A 158 -5.38 -17.33 6.93
CA GLU A 158 -4.60 -16.12 7.23
C GLU A 158 -3.55 -16.36 8.32
N SER A 159 -2.62 -15.42 8.46
CA SER A 159 -1.77 -15.41 9.65
C SER A 159 -2.61 -15.09 10.89
N LEU A 160 -2.44 -15.88 11.94
CA LEU A 160 -3.10 -15.68 13.23
C LEU A 160 -2.36 -14.67 14.13
N ASP A 161 -1.15 -14.27 13.74
CA ASP A 161 -0.30 -13.36 14.50
C ASP A 161 0.45 -12.35 13.61
N ASP A 162 1.78 -12.40 13.55
CA ASP A 162 2.60 -11.54 12.71
C ASP A 162 2.38 -11.92 11.23
N ALA A 163 2.31 -10.93 10.33
CA ALA A 163 2.45 -11.21 8.91
C ALA A 163 3.89 -11.61 8.56
N ALA A 164 4.09 -12.29 7.43
CA ALA A 164 5.41 -12.72 6.99
C ALA A 164 6.37 -11.52 6.81
N GLY A 165 5.91 -10.43 6.20
CA GLY A 165 6.74 -9.23 6.01
C GLY A 165 7.15 -8.58 7.34
N GLU A 166 6.21 -8.45 8.28
CA GLU A 166 6.50 -7.97 9.64
C GLU A 166 7.51 -8.88 10.37
N ALA A 167 7.42 -10.20 10.19
CA ALA A 167 8.40 -11.13 10.75
C ALA A 167 9.81 -10.89 10.16
N PHE A 168 9.93 -10.67 8.85
CA PHE A 168 11.19 -10.28 8.22
C PHE A 168 11.76 -8.99 8.81
N ASP A 169 10.94 -7.94 8.99
CA ASP A 169 11.40 -6.66 9.53
C ASP A 169 11.87 -6.78 10.98
N LYS A 170 11.15 -7.53 11.81
CA LYS A 170 11.56 -7.79 13.19
C LYS A 170 12.87 -8.57 13.26
N VAL A 171 13.07 -9.57 12.39
CA VAL A 171 14.31 -10.34 12.31
C VAL A 171 15.48 -9.49 11.81
N ALA A 172 15.27 -8.65 10.80
CA ALA A 172 16.29 -7.71 10.33
C ALA A 172 16.81 -6.81 11.46
N LYS A 173 15.90 -6.31 12.30
CA LYS A 173 16.25 -5.51 13.48
C LYS A 173 17.07 -6.30 14.51
N MET A 174 16.72 -7.56 14.77
CA MET A 174 17.48 -8.43 15.68
C MET A 174 18.89 -8.74 15.17
N LEU A 175 19.04 -8.84 13.85
CA LEU A 175 20.29 -9.13 13.16
C LEU A 175 21.12 -7.86 12.85
N GLY A 176 20.64 -6.67 13.20
CA GLY A 176 21.34 -5.41 12.94
C GLY A 176 21.38 -5.00 11.46
N LEU A 177 20.45 -5.49 10.62
CA LEU A 177 20.45 -5.29 9.17
C LEU A 177 19.71 -4.01 8.71
N GLY A 178 19.06 -3.29 9.62
CA GLY A 178 18.36 -2.03 9.32
C GLY A 178 16.95 -2.21 8.73
N TYR A 179 16.44 -1.15 8.09
CA TYR A 179 15.11 -1.07 7.45
C TYR A 179 15.26 -0.55 6.02
N PRO A 180 14.54 -1.08 5.01
CA PRO A 180 13.53 -2.15 5.08
C PRO A 180 14.14 -3.54 5.31
N GLY A 181 13.52 -4.34 6.19
CA GLY A 181 14.14 -5.55 6.71
C GLY A 181 14.02 -6.77 5.81
N GLY A 182 12.90 -6.92 5.09
CA GLY A 182 12.70 -8.00 4.10
C GLY A 182 13.84 -8.15 3.09
N PRO A 183 14.14 -7.11 2.27
CA PRO A 183 15.24 -7.16 1.32
C PRO A 183 16.60 -7.40 1.97
N ALA A 184 16.85 -6.80 3.13
CA ALA A 184 18.13 -6.92 3.83
C ALA A 184 18.38 -8.34 4.35
N VAL A 185 17.36 -8.99 4.92
CA VAL A 185 17.43 -10.39 5.36
C VAL A 185 17.62 -11.32 4.17
N ALA A 186 16.85 -11.12 3.09
CA ALA A 186 16.97 -11.94 1.87
C ALA A 186 18.37 -11.84 1.25
N ALA A 187 18.92 -10.64 1.12
CA ALA A 187 20.27 -10.43 0.59
C ALA A 187 21.34 -11.09 1.47
N LYS A 188 21.21 -11.01 2.80
CA LYS A 188 22.17 -11.63 3.72
C LYS A 188 22.06 -13.16 3.71
N ALA A 189 20.85 -13.70 3.55
CA ALA A 189 20.56 -15.12 3.46
C ALA A 189 21.24 -15.81 2.25
N GLU A 190 21.51 -15.10 1.15
CA GLU A 190 22.21 -15.66 -0.03
C GLU A 190 23.60 -16.21 0.29
N THR A 191 24.24 -15.69 1.35
CA THR A 191 25.58 -16.10 1.79
C THR A 191 25.57 -17.08 2.96
N GLY A 192 24.39 -17.47 3.45
CA GLY A 192 24.23 -18.36 4.61
C GLY A 192 24.24 -19.84 4.28
N ASP A 193 24.73 -20.66 5.20
CA ASP A 193 24.67 -22.11 5.14
C ASP A 193 23.26 -22.63 5.49
N PRO A 194 22.54 -23.29 4.55
CA PRO A 194 21.19 -23.81 4.80
C PRO A 194 21.15 -24.98 5.80
N GLY A 195 22.29 -25.63 6.10
CA GLY A 195 22.35 -26.79 6.98
C GLY A 195 22.65 -26.47 8.44
N ARG A 196 23.13 -25.26 8.74
CA ARG A 196 23.65 -24.93 10.08
C ARG A 196 22.55 -24.78 11.14
N PHE A 197 21.47 -24.09 10.80
CA PHE A 197 20.34 -23.86 11.71
C PHE A 197 19.04 -24.37 11.09
N VAL A 198 18.24 -25.05 11.91
CA VAL A 198 16.94 -25.59 11.47
C VAL A 198 15.83 -24.95 12.28
N PHE A 199 15.06 -24.10 11.61
CA PHE A 199 13.93 -23.39 12.20
C PHE A 199 12.64 -24.22 12.03
N PRO A 200 11.68 -24.14 12.97
CA PRO A 200 10.41 -24.85 12.82
C PRO A 200 9.62 -24.29 11.63
N ARG A 201 8.68 -25.07 11.08
CA ARG A 201 7.69 -24.61 10.07
C ARG A 201 6.31 -24.57 10.74
N PRO A 202 5.91 -23.45 11.38
CA PRO A 202 4.72 -23.41 12.23
C PRO A 202 3.45 -23.80 11.49
N MET A 203 2.55 -24.49 12.19
CA MET A 203 1.22 -24.89 11.69
C MET A 203 1.25 -25.80 10.44
N THR A 204 2.40 -26.37 10.08
CA THR A 204 2.51 -27.35 8.98
C THR A 204 2.28 -28.79 9.45
N ASP A 205 2.29 -29.04 10.75
CA ASP A 205 2.04 -30.33 11.41
C ASP A 205 0.56 -30.74 11.46
N ARG A 206 -0.36 -29.79 11.21
CA ARG A 206 -1.82 -29.95 11.34
C ARG A 206 -2.54 -29.56 10.04
N PRO A 207 -3.79 -30.01 9.81
CA PRO A 207 -4.60 -29.58 8.67
C PRO A 207 -4.92 -28.07 8.73
N GLY A 208 -5.39 -27.53 7.62
CA GLY A 208 -5.80 -26.13 7.50
C GLY A 208 -4.74 -25.22 6.88
N LEU A 209 -5.20 -24.00 6.57
CA LEU A 209 -4.48 -23.02 5.75
C LEU A 209 -4.01 -21.79 6.53
N ASP A 210 -4.35 -21.71 7.82
CA ASP A 210 -3.86 -20.65 8.69
C ASP A 210 -2.35 -20.80 8.97
N MET A 211 -1.72 -19.65 9.24
CA MET A 211 -0.28 -19.49 9.40
C MET A 211 0.06 -18.78 10.72
N SER A 212 1.31 -18.89 11.16
CA SER A 212 1.83 -18.20 12.34
C SER A 212 3.33 -17.99 12.15
N PHE A 213 3.80 -16.77 12.41
CA PHE A 213 5.20 -16.37 12.25
C PHE A 213 5.79 -15.77 13.53
N SER A 214 4.97 -15.42 14.53
CA SER A 214 5.46 -14.91 15.82
C SER A 214 6.40 -15.89 16.55
N GLY A 215 6.15 -17.19 16.42
CA GLY A 215 7.03 -18.23 16.97
C GLY A 215 8.42 -18.24 16.34
N LEU A 216 8.54 -17.91 15.05
CA LEU A 216 9.83 -17.82 14.36
C LEU A 216 10.66 -16.66 14.89
N LYS A 217 10.03 -15.51 15.16
CA LYS A 217 10.71 -14.37 15.80
C LYS A 217 11.34 -14.77 17.14
N THR A 218 10.58 -15.46 17.98
CA THR A 218 11.09 -15.92 19.29
C THR A 218 12.23 -16.92 19.13
N PHE A 219 12.13 -17.82 18.15
CA PHE A 219 13.20 -18.77 17.83
C PHE A 219 14.46 -18.05 17.33
N THR A 220 14.32 -17.05 16.45
CA THR A 220 15.43 -16.19 16.00
C THR A 220 16.09 -15.51 17.19
N LEU A 221 15.31 -14.87 18.07
CA LEU A 221 15.84 -14.15 19.23
C LEU A 221 16.68 -15.06 20.14
N ASN A 222 16.20 -16.27 20.42
CA ASN A 222 16.93 -17.23 21.23
C ASN A 222 18.22 -17.68 20.52
N THR A 223 18.13 -17.99 19.22
CA THR A 223 19.30 -18.37 18.41
C THR A 223 20.36 -17.28 18.41
N VAL A 224 19.95 -16.01 18.25
CA VAL A 224 20.83 -14.84 18.34
C VAL A 224 21.49 -14.74 19.71
N ARG A 225 20.71 -14.91 20.80
CA ARG A 225 21.22 -14.84 22.18
C ARG A 225 22.26 -15.90 22.47
N ASP A 226 22.00 -17.14 22.03
CA ASP A 226 22.86 -18.30 22.32
C ASP A 226 24.18 -18.27 21.54
N HIS A 227 24.28 -17.43 20.50
CA HIS A 227 25.47 -17.25 19.65
C HIS A 227 26.06 -15.85 19.74
N SER A 228 25.62 -15.02 20.69
CA SER A 228 26.12 -13.66 20.85
C SER A 228 27.53 -13.65 21.48
N PRO A 229 28.45 -12.76 21.04
CA PRO A 229 28.28 -11.77 19.96
C PRO A 229 28.28 -12.44 18.58
N LEU A 230 27.36 -12.00 17.70
CA LEU A 230 27.25 -12.56 16.35
C LEU A 230 28.41 -12.10 15.45
N GLY A 231 29.04 -13.05 14.77
CA GLY A 231 29.88 -12.78 13.62
C GLY A 231 29.08 -12.70 12.32
N ASP A 232 29.71 -12.23 11.24
CA ASP A 232 29.06 -12.05 9.94
C ASP A 232 28.44 -13.33 9.36
N ARG A 233 29.07 -14.48 9.62
CA ARG A 233 28.56 -15.80 9.22
C ARG A 233 27.32 -16.19 10.02
N ASP A 234 27.31 -15.94 11.33
CA ASP A 234 26.15 -16.25 12.18
C ASP A 234 24.92 -15.47 11.70
N VAL A 235 25.10 -14.19 11.35
CA VAL A 235 24.04 -13.37 10.79
C VAL A 235 23.51 -13.94 9.47
N ALA A 236 24.39 -14.38 8.57
CA ALA A 236 24.00 -14.97 7.28
C ALA A 236 23.26 -16.31 7.46
N ASP A 237 23.78 -17.19 8.31
CA ASP A 237 23.22 -18.52 8.52
C ASP A 237 21.85 -18.45 9.24
N ILE A 238 21.71 -17.55 10.22
CA ILE A 238 20.42 -17.29 10.90
C ILE A 238 19.42 -16.68 9.91
N ALA A 239 19.83 -15.69 9.10
CA ALA A 239 18.97 -15.10 8.06
C ALA A 239 18.48 -16.17 7.06
N ARG A 240 19.38 -17.06 6.62
CA ARG A 240 19.05 -18.17 5.71
C ARG A 240 18.06 -19.14 6.32
N ALA A 241 18.31 -19.59 7.54
CA ALA A 241 17.43 -20.55 8.20
C ALA A 241 16.03 -19.98 8.48
N PHE A 242 15.95 -18.69 8.83
CA PHE A 242 14.69 -17.97 8.98
C PHE A 242 13.94 -17.83 7.64
N GLU A 243 14.60 -17.37 6.58
CA GLU A 243 13.98 -17.22 5.25
C GLU A 243 13.41 -18.56 4.76
N GLU A 244 14.18 -19.63 4.86
CA GLU A 244 13.74 -20.98 4.46
C GLU A 244 12.51 -21.43 5.27
N ALA A 245 12.44 -21.12 6.56
CA ALA A 245 11.29 -21.46 7.39
C ALA A 245 10.02 -20.73 6.98
N VAL A 246 10.11 -19.43 6.69
CA VAL A 246 8.97 -18.65 6.19
C VAL A 246 8.54 -19.15 4.82
N VAL A 247 9.49 -19.29 3.89
CA VAL A 247 9.23 -19.71 2.51
C VAL A 247 8.64 -21.12 2.43
N ASP A 248 9.18 -22.08 3.18
CA ASP A 248 8.62 -23.44 3.21
C ASP A 248 7.21 -23.47 3.79
N THR A 249 6.96 -22.71 4.87
CA THR A 249 5.62 -22.62 5.48
C THR A 249 4.61 -22.10 4.47
N LEU A 250 4.94 -21.00 3.76
CA LEU A 250 4.10 -20.45 2.70
C LEU A 250 3.87 -21.46 1.58
N ALA A 251 4.92 -22.09 1.04
CA ALA A 251 4.81 -23.05 -0.06
C ALA A 251 3.97 -24.28 0.30
N ILE A 252 4.11 -24.79 1.54
CA ILE A 252 3.27 -25.89 2.05
C ILE A 252 1.80 -25.48 2.07
N LYS A 253 1.48 -24.28 2.57
CA LYS A 253 0.11 -23.78 2.67
C LYS A 253 -0.50 -23.48 1.30
N CYS A 254 0.27 -22.91 0.38
CA CYS A 254 -0.17 -22.66 -1.00
C CYS A 254 -0.52 -23.98 -1.71
N ARG A 255 0.34 -24.99 -1.62
CA ARG A 255 0.08 -26.33 -2.19
C ARG A 255 -1.16 -27.00 -1.58
N ARG A 256 -1.42 -26.82 -0.28
CA ARG A 256 -2.65 -27.31 0.36
C ARG A 256 -3.88 -26.60 -0.19
N ALA A 257 -3.84 -25.27 -0.29
CA ALA A 257 -4.94 -24.47 -0.84
C ALA A 257 -5.29 -24.88 -2.29
N MET A 258 -4.28 -25.14 -3.12
CA MET A 258 -4.48 -25.63 -4.49
C MET A 258 -5.15 -27.02 -4.50
N ARG A 259 -4.72 -27.94 -3.64
CA ARG A 259 -5.35 -29.27 -3.50
C ARG A 259 -6.79 -29.20 -2.99
N GLU A 260 -7.05 -28.35 -1.99
CA GLU A 260 -8.39 -28.19 -1.38
C GLU A 260 -9.39 -27.53 -2.33
N THR A 261 -8.92 -26.60 -3.16
CA THR A 261 -9.78 -25.89 -4.13
C THR A 261 -9.93 -26.61 -5.46
N GLY A 262 -8.96 -27.45 -5.84
CA GLY A 262 -8.90 -28.12 -7.15
C GLY A 262 -8.62 -27.16 -8.32
N LEU A 263 -8.18 -25.93 -8.03
CA LEU A 263 -7.83 -24.94 -9.06
C LEU A 263 -6.39 -25.16 -9.56
N GLU A 264 -6.11 -24.76 -10.80
CA GLU A 264 -4.78 -24.89 -11.43
C GLU A 264 -3.97 -23.60 -11.42
N ARG A 265 -4.67 -22.45 -11.45
CA ARG A 265 -4.07 -21.12 -11.50
C ARG A 265 -3.80 -20.59 -10.10
N PHE A 266 -2.60 -20.07 -9.90
CA PHE A 266 -2.19 -19.43 -8.66
C PHE A 266 -1.60 -18.04 -8.92
N VAL A 267 -1.92 -17.10 -8.05
CA VAL A 267 -1.47 -15.71 -8.11
C VAL A 267 -0.74 -15.36 -6.82
N ALA A 268 0.41 -14.68 -6.91
CA ALA A 268 1.14 -14.19 -5.75
C ALA A 268 1.36 -12.67 -5.85
N ALA A 269 0.96 -11.96 -4.79
CA ALA A 269 1.03 -10.50 -4.70
C ALA A 269 1.51 -10.02 -3.32
N GLY A 270 1.92 -8.76 -3.26
CA GLY A 270 2.48 -8.09 -2.07
C GLY A 270 4.01 -8.11 -2.02
N GLY A 271 4.59 -7.26 -1.18
CA GLY A 271 6.04 -7.03 -1.16
C GLY A 271 6.90 -8.26 -0.90
N VAL A 272 6.43 -9.22 -0.08
CA VAL A 272 7.19 -10.46 0.18
C VAL A 272 7.14 -11.41 -1.02
N ALA A 273 6.17 -11.26 -1.93
CA ALA A 273 6.13 -12.02 -3.19
C ALA A 273 7.28 -11.64 -4.14
N ALA A 274 8.00 -10.55 -3.89
CA ALA A 274 9.23 -10.21 -4.59
C ALA A 274 10.45 -11.04 -4.12
N ASN A 275 10.34 -11.78 -3.00
CA ASN A 275 11.44 -12.60 -2.50
C ASN A 275 11.80 -13.72 -3.49
N ARG A 276 13.07 -13.75 -3.92
CA ARG A 276 13.55 -14.70 -4.93
C ARG A 276 13.40 -16.15 -4.48
N ARG A 277 13.73 -16.45 -3.23
CA ARG A 277 13.64 -17.80 -2.67
C ARG A 277 12.19 -18.30 -2.62
N LEU A 278 11.25 -17.42 -2.28
CA LEU A 278 9.81 -17.71 -2.34
C LEU A 278 9.35 -18.03 -3.77
N ARG A 279 9.76 -17.22 -4.76
CA ARG A 279 9.41 -17.43 -6.17
C ARG A 279 9.93 -18.78 -6.69
N GLU A 280 11.18 -19.11 -6.38
CA GLU A 280 11.78 -20.41 -6.71
C GLU A 280 10.97 -21.55 -6.07
N ARG A 281 10.68 -21.46 -4.77
CA ARG A 281 9.97 -22.52 -4.04
C ARG A 281 8.53 -22.72 -4.52
N LEU A 282 7.82 -21.64 -4.83
CA LEU A 282 6.46 -21.70 -5.35
C LEU A 282 6.43 -22.28 -6.77
N LYS A 283 7.41 -21.94 -7.61
CA LYS A 283 7.56 -22.52 -8.95
C LYS A 283 7.80 -24.04 -8.91
N ASP A 284 8.55 -24.52 -7.93
CA ASP A 284 8.75 -25.96 -7.73
C ASP A 284 7.49 -26.65 -7.17
N ALA A 285 6.70 -25.94 -6.37
CA ALA A 285 5.55 -26.50 -5.68
C ALA A 285 4.25 -26.50 -6.52
N LEU A 286 4.13 -25.60 -7.50
CA LEU A 286 2.90 -25.27 -8.23
C LEU A 286 3.14 -25.19 -9.74
N ALA A 287 2.17 -25.63 -10.54
CA ALA A 287 2.32 -25.71 -12.00
C ALA A 287 2.19 -24.34 -12.71
N GLN A 288 1.23 -23.51 -12.31
CA GLN A 288 0.94 -22.23 -12.94
C GLN A 288 0.90 -21.12 -11.88
N VAL A 289 1.99 -20.35 -11.78
CA VAL A 289 2.08 -19.22 -10.85
C VAL A 289 2.31 -17.93 -11.62
N THR A 290 1.38 -16.99 -11.44
CA THR A 290 1.49 -15.63 -11.94
C THR A 290 1.91 -14.71 -10.80
N TYR A 291 2.92 -13.90 -11.04
CA TYR A 291 3.40 -12.89 -10.10
C TYR A 291 3.13 -11.51 -10.65
N ALA A 292 2.87 -10.54 -9.78
CA ALA A 292 2.99 -9.15 -10.18
C ALA A 292 4.43 -8.88 -10.68
N PRO A 293 4.59 -8.04 -11.71
CA PRO A 293 5.88 -7.42 -12.02
C PRO A 293 6.48 -6.83 -10.74
N PRO A 294 7.81 -6.87 -10.53
CA PRO A 294 8.43 -6.36 -9.30
C PRO A 294 8.00 -4.94 -8.92
N ALA A 295 7.85 -4.05 -9.91
CA ALA A 295 7.38 -2.67 -9.71
C ALA A 295 5.93 -2.57 -9.16
N LEU A 296 5.12 -3.60 -9.38
CA LEU A 296 3.72 -3.66 -8.94
C LEU A 296 3.51 -4.51 -7.68
N CYS A 297 4.58 -5.08 -7.10
CA CYS A 297 4.50 -5.89 -5.88
C CYS A 297 4.39 -5.03 -4.61
N THR A 298 4.97 -3.83 -4.62
CA THR A 298 4.89 -2.84 -3.55
C THR A 298 3.75 -1.86 -3.79
N ASP A 299 3.45 -1.00 -2.82
CA ASP A 299 2.36 -0.04 -2.92
C ASP A 299 2.57 0.93 -4.10
N ASN A 300 1.58 1.03 -4.98
CA ASN A 300 1.65 1.82 -6.20
C ASN A 300 0.27 2.32 -6.64
N GLY A 301 0.24 3.39 -7.45
CA GLY A 301 -1.01 3.94 -7.97
C GLY A 301 -1.64 3.08 -9.08
N ALA A 302 -0.85 2.26 -9.77
CA ALA A 302 -1.30 1.47 -10.92
C ALA A 302 -2.32 0.39 -10.51
N MET A 303 -2.08 -0.31 -9.40
CA MET A 303 -3.03 -1.27 -8.85
C MET A 303 -4.37 -0.63 -8.48
N ILE A 304 -4.33 0.60 -7.96
CA ILE A 304 -5.54 1.35 -7.59
C ILE A 304 -6.28 1.83 -8.82
N ALA A 305 -5.57 2.35 -9.82
CA ALA A 305 -6.14 2.78 -11.09
C ALA A 305 -6.83 1.62 -11.81
N HIS A 306 -6.17 0.46 -11.86
CA HIS A 306 -6.69 -0.76 -12.48
C HIS A 306 -7.93 -1.30 -11.75
N ALA A 307 -7.85 -1.52 -10.43
CA ALA A 307 -8.99 -2.00 -9.64
C ALA A 307 -10.18 -1.03 -9.68
N GLY A 308 -9.90 0.28 -9.63
CA GLY A 308 -10.88 1.33 -9.79
C GLY A 308 -11.55 1.32 -11.17
N ALA A 309 -10.76 1.19 -12.24
CA ALA A 309 -11.28 1.10 -13.60
C ALA A 309 -12.20 -0.10 -13.79
N LEU A 310 -11.83 -1.29 -13.27
CA LEU A 310 -12.68 -2.48 -13.30
C LEU A 310 -14.02 -2.27 -12.57
N ARG A 311 -13.98 -1.63 -11.39
CA ARG A 311 -15.21 -1.33 -10.62
C ARG A 311 -16.10 -0.28 -11.31
N LEU A 312 -15.50 0.77 -11.88
CA LEU A 312 -16.21 1.79 -12.64
C LEU A 312 -16.85 1.20 -13.91
N GLN A 313 -16.14 0.34 -14.66
CA GLN A 313 -16.69 -0.39 -15.81
C GLN A 313 -17.86 -1.31 -15.44
N ALA A 314 -17.84 -1.89 -14.24
CA ALA A 314 -18.97 -2.66 -13.70
C ALA A 314 -20.20 -1.78 -13.33
N GLY A 315 -20.07 -0.44 -13.40
CA GLY A 315 -21.10 0.53 -13.09
C GLY A 315 -21.20 0.89 -11.61
N GLN A 316 -20.13 0.65 -10.83
CA GLN A 316 -20.05 1.14 -9.45
C GLN A 316 -19.65 2.59 -9.40
N GLN A 317 -20.20 3.29 -8.42
CA GLN A 317 -19.92 4.69 -8.14
C GLN A 317 -20.39 4.97 -6.71
N GLU A 318 -19.73 5.93 -6.07
CA GLU A 318 -20.03 6.33 -4.69
C GLU A 318 -20.52 7.78 -4.65
N GLY A 319 -21.32 8.11 -3.64
CA GLY A 319 -21.76 9.49 -3.38
C GLY A 319 -20.61 10.38 -2.90
N LEU A 320 -20.91 11.62 -2.51
CA LEU A 320 -19.89 12.60 -2.10
C LEU A 320 -19.19 12.31 -0.76
N GLU A 321 -19.63 11.30 -0.02
CA GLU A 321 -19.02 10.92 1.24
C GLU A 321 -17.56 10.45 1.04
N VAL A 322 -16.67 10.95 1.90
CA VAL A 322 -15.29 10.47 2.00
C VAL A 322 -15.22 9.54 3.21
N ALA A 323 -15.45 8.25 2.97
CA ALA A 323 -15.32 7.21 3.97
C ALA A 323 -13.98 6.50 3.81
N THR A 324 -13.18 6.45 4.88
CA THR A 324 -11.94 5.66 4.94
C THR A 324 -12.03 4.67 6.10
N ARG A 325 -11.38 3.52 5.93
CA ARG A 325 -11.44 2.40 6.88
C ARG A 325 -10.04 1.92 7.19
N ALA A 326 -9.49 2.35 8.33
CA ALA A 326 -8.16 1.92 8.75
C ALA A 326 -8.03 0.39 8.84
N ARG A 327 -9.12 -0.26 9.29
CA ARG A 327 -9.29 -1.72 9.24
C ARG A 327 -10.44 -2.04 8.29
N TRP A 328 -10.14 -2.70 7.19
CA TRP A 328 -11.12 -3.17 6.23
C TRP A 328 -10.77 -4.60 5.86
N ASN A 329 -11.67 -5.53 6.19
CA ASN A 329 -11.48 -6.92 5.86
C ASN A 329 -11.95 -7.21 4.41
N CYS A 330 -11.06 -7.81 3.62
CA CYS A 330 -11.31 -8.18 2.23
C CYS A 330 -12.38 -9.30 2.07
N ARG A 331 -12.80 -9.97 3.16
CA ARG A 331 -13.90 -10.97 3.17
C ARG A 331 -15.21 -10.46 2.56
N HIS A 332 -15.38 -9.15 2.42
CA HIS A 332 -16.58 -8.53 1.84
C HIS A 332 -16.28 -7.45 0.80
N CYS A 333 -15.22 -7.61 -0.02
CA CYS A 333 -15.01 -6.76 -1.20
C CYS A 333 -16.03 -7.04 -2.32
N ARG A 334 -17.30 -7.27 -1.97
CA ARG A 334 -18.37 -7.45 -2.95
C ARG A 334 -18.43 -6.22 -3.84
N LEU A 335 -18.62 -6.44 -5.14
CA LEU A 335 -19.10 -5.40 -6.03
C LEU A 335 -20.35 -4.81 -5.36
N LEU A 336 -20.31 -3.54 -4.95
CA LEU A 336 -21.50 -2.88 -4.43
C LEU A 336 -22.55 -2.98 -5.53
N ARG A 337 -23.77 -3.42 -5.17
CA ARG A 337 -24.88 -3.53 -6.13
C ARG A 337 -24.94 -2.23 -6.91
N ARG A 338 -25.01 -2.30 -8.25
CA ARG A 338 -25.25 -1.12 -9.12
C ARG A 338 -26.22 -0.20 -8.40
N VAL A 339 -25.79 1.02 -8.10
CA VAL A 339 -26.71 2.05 -7.63
C VAL A 339 -27.77 2.10 -8.71
N ARG A 340 -28.97 1.57 -8.42
CA ARG A 340 -30.10 1.76 -9.31
C ARG A 340 -30.19 3.26 -9.42
N SER A 341 -30.04 3.79 -10.63
CA SER A 341 -30.40 5.17 -10.89
C SER A 341 -31.74 5.38 -10.21
N VAL A 342 -31.82 6.40 -9.36
CA VAL A 342 -33.10 6.86 -8.85
C VAL A 342 -33.83 7.35 -10.09
N GLY A 343 -34.51 6.43 -10.78
CA GLY A 343 -35.40 6.77 -11.86
C GLY A 343 -36.42 7.70 -11.24
N CYS A 344 -36.55 8.90 -11.79
CA CYS A 344 -37.72 9.73 -11.58
C CYS A 344 -38.94 8.87 -11.98
N GLY A 345 -39.53 8.20 -10.99
CA GLY A 345 -40.77 7.47 -11.14
C GLY A 345 -41.86 8.47 -11.48
N SER A 346 -42.24 8.51 -12.75
CA SER A 346 -43.49 9.08 -13.20
C SER A 346 -44.65 8.30 -12.58
N GLY A 347 -45.20 8.80 -11.47
CA GLY A 347 -46.40 8.18 -10.90
C GLY A 347 -46.75 8.57 -9.47
N VAL A 348 -47.03 9.85 -9.20
CA VAL A 348 -47.95 10.26 -8.12
C VAL A 348 -48.79 11.45 -8.59
N PRO A 349 -50.13 11.36 -8.59
CA PRO A 349 -51.01 12.49 -8.86
C PRO A 349 -51.28 13.25 -7.56
N GLY A 350 -50.81 14.50 -7.49
CA GLY A 350 -51.08 15.36 -6.34
C GLY A 350 -50.29 16.65 -6.39
N GLY A 351 -50.96 17.74 -6.72
CA GLY A 351 -50.34 19.05 -6.92
C GLY A 351 -49.66 19.60 -5.67
N ALA A 352 -48.33 19.74 -5.76
CA ALA A 352 -47.56 20.74 -5.03
C ALA A 352 -46.51 21.30 -5.99
N ARG A 353 -46.54 22.61 -6.23
CA ARG A 353 -45.63 23.29 -7.16
C ARG A 353 -44.19 23.17 -6.62
N CYS A 354 -43.36 22.38 -7.29
CA CYS A 354 -41.91 22.40 -7.13
C CYS A 354 -41.40 23.78 -7.57
N ARG A 355 -40.96 24.63 -6.62
CA ARG A 355 -40.15 25.80 -6.97
C ARG A 355 -38.80 25.28 -7.48
N ARG A 356 -38.54 25.50 -8.78
CA ARG A 356 -37.18 25.38 -9.32
C ARG A 356 -36.31 26.38 -8.58
N LEU A 357 -35.24 25.91 -7.95
CA LEU A 357 -34.14 26.78 -7.55
C LEU A 357 -33.31 27.01 -8.81
N ASP A 358 -33.32 28.25 -9.30
CA ASP A 358 -32.47 28.66 -10.41
C ASP A 358 -30.99 28.53 -10.01
N PRO A 359 -30.11 28.05 -10.90
CA PRO A 359 -28.67 28.01 -10.63
C PRO A 359 -28.12 29.43 -10.51
N VAL A 360 -27.47 29.72 -9.38
CA VAL A 360 -26.74 30.98 -9.16
C VAL A 360 -25.46 30.96 -10.02
N PRO A 361 -25.24 31.93 -10.93
CA PRO A 361 -24.04 31.94 -11.77
C PRO A 361 -22.86 32.53 -11.00
N LEU A 362 -21.97 31.68 -10.48
CA LEU A 362 -20.65 32.09 -9.97
C LEU A 362 -19.65 32.19 -11.14
N ARG A 363 -19.76 33.26 -11.93
CA ARG A 363 -18.64 33.72 -12.77
C ARG A 363 -17.86 34.79 -12.00
N ARG A 364 -16.72 34.42 -11.42
CA ARG A 364 -15.59 35.34 -11.22
C ARG A 364 -14.25 34.59 -11.21
N ALA A 365 -13.63 34.67 -12.38
CA ALA A 365 -12.22 34.54 -12.72
C ALA A 365 -11.21 34.31 -11.59
N VAL A 366 -10.54 33.16 -11.62
CA VAL A 366 -9.13 33.04 -11.20
C VAL A 366 -8.29 33.13 -12.48
N ARG A 367 -7.80 34.33 -12.79
CA ARG A 367 -6.75 34.56 -13.79
C ARG A 367 -5.43 34.62 -13.02
N VAL A 368 -4.68 33.51 -12.96
CA VAL A 368 -3.28 33.54 -12.53
C VAL A 368 -2.46 34.00 -13.74
N GLY A 369 -2.12 35.29 -13.76
CA GLY A 369 -1.24 35.87 -14.76
C GLY A 369 0.22 35.68 -14.37
N LEU A 370 0.94 34.81 -15.09
CA LEU A 370 2.40 34.84 -15.18
C LEU A 370 2.80 36.01 -16.09
N ARG A 371 3.53 37.01 -15.57
CA ARG A 371 4.54 37.80 -16.32
C ARG A 371 5.40 38.67 -15.39
N SER A 372 6.68 38.29 -15.35
CA SER A 372 7.92 39.07 -15.35
C SER A 372 7.91 40.59 -15.05
N GLY A 373 8.77 40.99 -14.09
CA GLY A 373 9.64 42.16 -14.17
C GLY A 373 9.15 43.46 -13.52
N GLY A 374 9.91 44.00 -12.56
CA GLY A 374 9.82 45.41 -12.15
C GLY A 374 9.95 45.66 -10.65
N ALA A 375 10.92 46.48 -10.27
CA ALA A 375 11.43 46.69 -8.92
C ALA A 375 10.53 47.52 -7.96
N ALA A 376 10.73 47.21 -6.67
CA ALA A 376 10.75 48.11 -5.50
C ALA A 376 9.46 48.84 -5.06
N ARG A 377 8.95 48.45 -3.88
CA ARG A 377 9.16 49.17 -2.61
C ARG A 377 8.56 48.41 -1.42
N SER A 378 9.38 48.26 -0.39
CA SER A 378 9.14 47.51 0.84
C SER A 378 8.09 48.13 1.77
N ARG A 379 7.13 47.34 2.24
CA ARG A 379 6.52 47.51 3.57
C ARG A 379 6.62 46.20 4.34
N ARG A 380 7.63 46.10 5.20
CA ARG A 380 7.82 44.97 6.12
C ARG A 380 6.77 45.03 7.22
N TRP A 381 5.98 43.97 7.34
CA TRP A 381 5.26 43.63 8.57
C TRP A 381 6.28 43.10 9.59
N ARG A 382 6.36 43.75 10.76
CA ARG A 382 7.21 43.33 11.87
C ARG A 382 6.55 42.15 12.59
N TYR A 383 7.15 40.97 12.49
CA TYR A 383 6.88 39.87 13.42
C TYR A 383 7.66 40.12 14.72
N ARG A 384 6.97 40.01 15.86
CA ARG A 384 7.54 40.20 17.21
C ARG A 384 8.29 38.93 17.59
N SER A 385 9.61 38.93 17.49
CA SER A 385 10.49 37.87 18.00
C SER A 385 10.67 38.03 19.51
N GLN A 386 10.42 36.97 20.28
CA GLN A 386 10.81 36.85 21.68
C GLN A 386 12.35 36.88 21.81
N PRO A 387 12.92 37.45 22.88
CA PRO A 387 14.37 37.59 22.98
C PRO A 387 15.04 36.28 23.43
N SER A 388 15.99 35.83 22.62
CA SER A 388 17.07 34.92 22.99
C SER A 388 17.98 35.56 24.04
N ALA A 389 18.19 34.89 25.17
CA ALA A 389 19.20 35.26 26.15
C ALA A 389 20.60 34.90 25.62
N SER A 390 21.48 35.90 25.58
CA SER A 390 22.90 35.78 25.31
C SER A 390 23.72 35.85 26.62
N PRO A 391 24.98 35.39 26.64
CA PRO A 391 25.59 34.75 27.79
C PRO A 391 26.30 35.72 28.72
N VAL A 392 26.23 35.45 30.03
CA VAL A 392 27.03 36.14 31.05
C VAL A 392 28.33 35.36 31.26
N ARG A 393 29.47 36.03 31.00
CA ARG A 393 30.78 35.65 31.54
C ARG A 393 31.01 36.45 32.82
N SER A 394 31.34 35.77 33.92
CA SER A 394 32.19 36.32 34.98
C SER A 394 32.89 35.20 35.75
N SER A 395 34.22 35.23 35.69
CA SER A 395 35.21 34.85 36.71
C SER A 395 34.80 34.05 37.96
N GLY A 396 35.53 32.96 38.20
CA GLY A 396 36.40 32.88 39.38
C GLY A 396 35.87 32.19 40.65
N SER A 397 36.55 31.09 40.97
CA SER A 397 36.87 30.56 42.31
C SER A 397 35.96 29.49 42.96
N ARG A 398 36.61 28.34 43.18
CA ARG A 398 36.60 27.41 44.34
C ARG A 398 35.27 27.05 45.00
N GLY A 399 35.00 25.75 45.02
CA GLY A 399 34.04 25.16 45.96
C GLY A 399 33.80 23.68 45.71
N THR A 400 34.63 22.84 46.32
CA THR A 400 34.32 21.44 46.64
C THR A 400 32.96 21.32 47.35
N LEU A 401 32.11 20.35 46.99
CA LEU A 401 31.49 19.41 47.95
C LEU A 401 30.60 18.37 47.25
N ARG A 402 30.87 17.10 47.59
CA ARG A 402 30.04 15.90 47.39
C ARG A 402 28.67 16.06 48.07
N TRP A 403 27.64 15.39 47.54
CA TRP A 403 26.63 14.71 48.36
C TRP A 403 25.99 13.51 47.61
N ARG A 404 26.00 12.38 48.33
CA ARG A 404 25.19 11.13 48.30
C ARG A 404 25.02 10.34 47.01
#